data_AF-A0A177L5N9-F1
#
_entry.id   AF-A0A177L5N9-F1
#
_cell.length_a   1.000
_cell.length_b   1.000
_cell.length_c   1.000
_cell.angle_alpha   90.00
_cell.angle_beta   90.00
_cell.angle_gamma   90.00
#
_symmetry.space_group_name_H-M   'P 1'
#
loop_
_entity.id
_entity.type
_entity.pdbx_description
1 polymer ?
#
loop_
_entity_poly.entity_id
_entity_poly.type
_entity_poly.pdbx_seq_one_letter_code
_entity_poly.pdbx_strand_id
1 'polypeptide(L)'
;MDSPLQFVTGEKNVVLGLVSSKTGELEEKEQIITHIQEASHYVPLDRLALSPQCAFASTEEGIILTEEQQWAKLHFIKDIAEDVWK
;
A
#
# COMPACT_ATOMS: atom_id res chain seq x y z
N MET A 1 -18.15 -9.77 -1.78
CA MET A 1 -18.14 -8.51 -2.55
C MET A 1 -17.04 -8.65 -3.56
N ASP A 2 -17.33 -8.47 -4.84
CA ASP A 2 -16.32 -8.64 -5.87
C ASP A 2 -15.37 -7.43 -5.91
N SER A 3 -14.06 -7.69 -5.87
CA SER A 3 -13.04 -6.64 -5.89
C SER A 3 -13.03 -5.91 -7.25
N PRO A 4 -12.88 -4.57 -7.30
CA PRO A 4 -12.69 -3.83 -8.55
C PRO A 4 -11.50 -4.32 -9.39
N LEU A 5 -10.54 -5.00 -8.77
CA LEU A 5 -9.38 -5.59 -9.44
C LEU A 5 -9.77 -6.63 -10.51
N GLN A 6 -10.95 -7.27 -10.39
CA GLN A 6 -11.43 -8.22 -11.39
C GLN A 6 -11.64 -7.60 -12.79
N PHE A 7 -11.78 -6.27 -12.86
CA PHE A 7 -11.99 -5.55 -14.11
C PHE A 7 -10.68 -5.05 -14.74
N VAL A 8 -9.52 -5.34 -14.13
CA VAL A 8 -8.21 -4.96 -14.67
C VAL A 8 -7.88 -5.88 -15.85
N THR A 9 -7.74 -5.30 -17.03
CA THR A 9 -7.46 -6.03 -18.28
C THR A 9 -6.09 -5.69 -18.87
N GLY A 10 -5.59 -6.58 -19.73
CA GLY A 10 -4.30 -6.41 -20.41
C GLY A 10 -3.13 -6.50 -19.45
N GLU A 11 -2.11 -5.67 -19.67
CA GLU A 11 -0.82 -5.65 -18.95
C GLU A 11 -0.66 -4.44 -18.01
N LYS A 12 -1.78 -3.87 -17.55
CA LYS A 12 -1.75 -2.71 -16.65
C LYS A 12 -1.14 -3.07 -15.29
N ASN A 13 -0.29 -2.19 -14.77
CA ASN A 13 0.19 -2.27 -13.39
C ASN A 13 -0.79 -1.61 -12.43
N VAL A 14 -0.88 -2.12 -11.21
CA VAL A 14 -1.77 -1.61 -10.16
C VAL A 14 -0.95 -1.33 -8.91
N VAL A 15 -1.10 -0.12 -8.37
CA VAL A 15 -0.50 0.27 -7.10
C VAL A 15 -1.55 0.19 -6.01
N LEU A 16 -1.29 -0.60 -4.99
CA LEU A 16 -2.17 -0.84 -3.85
C LEU A 16 -1.84 0.16 -2.75
N GLY A 17 -2.73 1.13 -2.52
CA GLY A 17 -2.63 2.09 -1.43
C GLY A 17 -3.10 1.48 -0.11
N LEU A 18 -2.28 0.64 0.51
CA LEU A 18 -2.66 -0.13 1.71
C LEU A 18 -2.12 0.47 3.01
N VAL A 19 -1.16 1.39 2.93
CA VAL A 19 -0.56 2.05 4.08
C VAL A 19 -1.21 3.41 4.31
N SER A 20 -1.71 3.69 5.51
CA SER A 20 -2.35 4.95 5.85
C SER A 20 -1.40 6.13 5.65
N SER A 21 -1.92 7.15 4.97
CA SER A 21 -1.27 8.47 4.84
C SER A 21 -1.83 9.47 5.86
N LYS A 22 -2.66 8.99 6.79
CA LYS A 22 -3.44 9.82 7.71
C LYS A 22 -3.17 9.52 9.20
N THR A 23 -2.39 8.49 9.50
CA THR A 23 -2.08 8.10 10.89
C THR A 23 -0.62 7.74 10.98
N GLY A 24 0.04 8.15 12.07
CA GLY A 24 1.46 7.87 12.29
C GLY A 24 1.77 6.44 12.73
N GLU A 25 0.76 5.73 13.25
CA GLU A 25 0.89 4.33 13.66
C GLU A 25 1.11 3.44 12.45
N LEU A 26 2.04 2.48 12.57
CA LEU A 26 2.28 1.48 11.54
C LEU A 26 1.17 0.42 11.58
N GLU A 27 0.80 -0.05 10.41
CA GLU A 27 -0.13 -1.15 10.23
C GLU A 27 0.51 -2.49 10.62
N GLU A 28 -0.32 -3.50 10.87
CA GLU A 28 0.17 -4.87 11.04
C GLU A 28 0.71 -5.40 9.71
N LYS A 29 1.99 -5.77 9.70
CA LYS A 29 2.71 -6.18 8.47
C LYS A 29 2.00 -7.34 7.76
N GLU A 30 1.58 -8.32 8.52
CA GLU A 30 0.90 -9.53 8.05
C GLU A 30 -0.43 -9.22 7.39
N GLN A 31 -1.16 -8.20 7.86
CA GLN A 31 -2.41 -7.77 7.25
C GLN A 31 -2.17 -7.16 5.87
N ILE A 32 -1.14 -6.33 5.72
CA ILE A 32 -0.77 -5.75 4.41
C ILE A 32 -0.36 -6.86 3.43
N ILE A 33 0.47 -7.80 3.86
CA ILE A 33 0.89 -8.94 3.03
C ILE A 33 -0.32 -9.78 2.61
N THR A 34 -1.25 -10.05 3.52
CA THR A 34 -2.49 -10.80 3.23
C THR A 34 -3.30 -10.08 2.15
N HIS A 35 -3.50 -8.78 2.26
CA HIS A 35 -4.22 -8.01 1.23
C HIS A 35 -3.50 -7.99 -0.13
N ILE A 36 -2.16 -7.97 -0.16
CA ILE A 36 -1.40 -8.08 -1.41
C ILE A 36 -1.61 -9.48 -2.04
N GLN A 37 -1.59 -10.54 -1.22
CA GLN A 37 -1.85 -11.90 -1.69
C GLN A 37 -3.29 -12.05 -2.23
N GLU A 38 -4.28 -11.48 -1.56
CA GLU A 38 -5.66 -11.45 -2.06
C GLU A 38 -5.77 -10.69 -3.40
N ALA A 39 -5.09 -9.55 -3.53
CA ALA A 39 -5.02 -8.81 -4.78
C ALA A 39 -4.35 -9.63 -5.91
N SER A 40 -3.37 -10.47 -5.55
CA SER A 40 -2.65 -11.32 -6.50
C SER A 40 -3.51 -12.40 -7.16
N HIS A 41 -4.67 -12.72 -6.57
CA HIS A 41 -5.67 -13.59 -7.21
C HIS A 41 -6.36 -12.92 -8.41
N TYR A 42 -6.32 -11.59 -8.51
CA TYR A 42 -6.95 -10.83 -9.59
C TYR A 42 -5.93 -10.29 -10.60
N VAL A 43 -4.79 -9.81 -10.12
CA VAL A 43 -3.71 -9.22 -10.94
C VAL A 43 -2.40 -9.91 -10.58
N PRO A 44 -1.62 -10.42 -11.55
CA PRO A 44 -0.34 -11.06 -11.28
C PRO A 44 0.57 -10.22 -10.38
N LEU A 45 1.28 -10.90 -9.46
CA LEU A 45 2.08 -10.24 -8.42
C LEU A 45 3.14 -9.29 -9.00
N ASP A 46 3.76 -9.65 -10.13
CA ASP A 46 4.75 -8.83 -10.85
C ASP A 46 4.20 -7.50 -11.41
N ARG A 47 2.88 -7.35 -11.45
CA ARG A 47 2.16 -6.14 -11.87
C ARG A 47 1.53 -5.39 -10.70
N LEU A 48 1.74 -5.85 -9.48
CA LEU A 48 1.31 -5.19 -8.26
C LEU A 48 2.47 -4.39 -7.65
N ALA A 49 2.13 -3.29 -6.99
CA ALA A 49 3.06 -2.50 -6.19
C ALA A 49 2.35 -2.01 -4.91
N LEU A 50 3.12 -1.61 -3.90
CA LEU A 50 2.61 -1.09 -2.63
C LEU A 50 2.92 0.42 -2.50
N SER A 51 1.95 1.19 -2.00
CA SER A 51 2.15 2.60 -1.68
C SER A 51 1.36 3.02 -0.43
N PRO A 52 1.60 4.24 0.08
CA PRO A 52 0.61 4.90 0.93
C PRO A 52 -0.71 5.10 0.18
N GLN A 53 -1.80 5.30 0.91
CA GLN A 53 -3.13 5.60 0.38
C GLN A 53 -3.19 6.92 -0.39
N CYS A 54 -2.39 7.91 0.05
CA CYS A 54 -2.29 9.24 -0.55
C CYS A 54 -0.91 9.84 -0.23
N ALA A 55 -0.61 11.02 -0.76
CA ALA A 55 0.57 11.77 -0.33
C ALA A 55 0.46 12.19 1.14
N PHE A 56 1.58 12.25 1.87
CA PHE A 56 1.62 12.71 3.26
C PHE A 56 1.33 14.21 3.43
N ALA A 57 1.36 14.98 2.34
CA ALA A 57 1.20 16.43 2.33
C ALA A 57 -0.26 16.90 2.14
N SER A 58 -1.26 16.13 2.58
CA SER A 58 -2.66 16.51 2.39
C SER A 58 -3.05 17.66 3.33
N THR A 59 -3.30 18.84 2.76
CA THR A 59 -3.70 20.09 3.43
C THR A 59 -5.17 20.15 3.83
N GLU A 60 -5.94 19.07 3.68
CA GLU A 60 -7.35 18.99 4.07
C GLU A 60 -7.46 18.17 5.36
N GLU A 61 -7.88 18.82 6.44
CA GLU A 61 -8.18 18.22 7.76
C GLU A 61 -7.00 17.85 8.67
N GLY A 62 -6.06 18.75 8.94
CA GLY A 62 -5.36 18.82 10.25
C GLY A 62 -4.52 17.60 10.69
N ILE A 63 -4.37 16.58 9.87
CA ILE A 63 -3.56 15.42 10.13
C ILE A 63 -2.14 15.74 9.69
N ILE A 64 -1.27 16.00 10.66
CA ILE A 64 0.14 16.31 10.45
C ILE A 64 0.95 15.12 10.93
N LEU A 65 1.40 14.30 9.98
CA LEU A 65 2.45 13.31 10.24
C LEU A 65 3.76 14.03 10.48
N THR A 66 4.48 13.67 11.54
CA THR A 66 5.86 14.15 11.71
C THR A 66 6.74 13.58 10.59
N GLU A 67 7.84 14.27 10.27
CA GLU A 67 8.80 13.78 9.29
C GLU A 67 9.29 12.35 9.65
N GLU A 68 9.54 12.10 10.93
CA GLU A 68 9.91 10.78 11.44
C GLU A 68 8.85 9.72 11.13
N GLN A 69 7.57 10.03 11.33
CA GLN A 69 6.47 9.11 10.99
C GLN A 69 6.38 8.87 9.48
N GLN A 70 6.61 9.89 8.65
CA GLN A 70 6.64 9.74 7.19
C GLN A 70 7.77 8.82 6.76
N TRP A 71 8.97 8.98 7.32
CA TRP A 71 10.10 8.10 7.04
C TRP A 71 9.87 6.68 7.56
N ALA A 72 9.31 6.52 8.76
CA ALA A 72 8.94 5.21 9.30
C ALA A 72 7.96 4.48 8.37
N LYS A 73 6.97 5.19 7.81
CA LYS A 73 6.03 4.64 6.81
C LYS A 73 6.73 4.21 5.53
N LEU A 74 7.67 5.02 5.02
CA LEU A 74 8.43 4.67 3.81
C LEU A 74 9.34 3.45 4.02
N HIS A 75 10.03 3.37 5.16
CA HIS A 75 10.81 2.20 5.55
C HIS A 75 9.92 0.96 5.67
N PHE A 76 8.77 1.08 6.34
CA PHE A 76 7.81 0.00 6.47
C PHE A 76 7.31 -0.53 5.11
N ILE A 77 6.97 0.36 4.17
CA ILE A 77 6.59 -0.02 2.79
C ILE A 77 7.72 -0.77 2.10
N LYS A 78 8.95 -0.28 2.21
CA LYS A 78 10.14 -0.94 1.65
C LYS A 78 10.32 -2.34 2.24
N ASP A 79 10.25 -2.48 3.56
CA ASP A 79 10.44 -3.75 4.26
C ASP A 79 9.36 -4.78 3.92
N ILE A 80 8.12 -4.34 3.64
CA ILE A 80 7.07 -5.22 3.10
C ILE A 80 7.38 -5.59 1.65
N ALA A 81 7.78 -4.62 0.83
CA ALA A 81 8.06 -4.86 -0.58
C ALA A 81 9.20 -5.87 -0.76
N GLU A 82 10.27 -5.76 0.03
CA GLU A 82 11.37 -6.72 0.05
C GLU A 82 10.93 -8.12 0.50
N ASP A 83 9.91 -8.23 1.36
CA ASP A 83 9.39 -9.53 1.79
C ASP A 83 8.48 -10.20 0.76
N VAL A 84 7.73 -9.40 0.00
CA VAL A 84 6.74 -9.90 -0.97
C VAL A 84 7.36 -10.18 -2.34
N TRP A 85 8.25 -9.31 -2.85
CA TRP A 85 8.78 -9.37 -4.23
C TRP A 85 10.23 -9.83 -4.30
N LYS A 86 10.58 -10.92 -3.60
CA LYS A 86 11.91 -11.55 -3.68
C LYS A 86 12.19 -12.22 -5.02
#